data_AF-A0A1M7QSQ6-F1
#
_entry.id   AF-A0A1M7QSQ6-F1
#
_cell.length_a   1.000
_cell.length_b   1.000
_cell.length_c   1.000
_cell.angle_alpha   90.00
_cell.angle_beta   90.00
_cell.angle_gamma   90.00
#
_symmetry.space_group_name_H-M   'P 1'
#
loop_
_entity.id
_entity.type
_entity.pdbx_description
1 polymer ?
#
loop_
_entity_poly.entity_id
_entity_poly.type
_entity_poly.pdbx_seq_one_letter_code
_entity_poly.pdbx_strand_id
1 'polypeptide(L)' 'MRISLRRRAPYRDWTAADYDSFEVLVAAGVRRPAARVSRARASRPVRRAVRAALRSARGRVGRHTRPATEPLHIN' A
#
# COMPACT_ATOMS: atom_id res chain seq x y z
N MET A 1 13.64 -0.06 28.06
CA MET A 1 13.35 -1.51 28.08
C MET A 1 13.01 -1.97 26.66
N ARG A 2 13.92 -2.68 25.95
CA ARG A 2 13.62 -3.30 24.64
C ARG A 2 13.51 -4.80 24.87
N ILE A 3 12.28 -5.29 24.98
CA ILE A 3 11.98 -6.71 25.11
C ILE A 3 12.34 -7.36 23.77
N SER A 4 13.56 -7.88 23.69
CA SER A 4 14.10 -8.53 22.50
C SER A 4 13.61 -9.97 22.46
N LEU A 5 12.34 -10.16 22.11
CA LEU A 5 11.77 -11.49 21.87
C LEU A 5 12.39 -12.05 20.57
N ARG A 6 13.53 -12.73 20.74
CA ARG A 6 14.20 -13.49 19.69
C ARG A 6 13.21 -14.41 18.98
N ARG A 7 12.85 -14.02 17.75
CA ARG A 7 12.82 -14.84 16.53
C ARG A 7 12.51 -16.33 16.74
N ARG A 8 11.30 -16.66 17.18
CA ARG A 8 10.56 -17.76 16.56
C ARG A 8 9.43 -17.11 15.80
N ALA A 9 9.66 -16.88 14.51
CA ALA A 9 8.65 -16.36 13.61
C ALA A 9 7.71 -17.52 13.24
N PRO A 10 6.48 -17.63 13.81
CA PRO A 10 5.50 -18.57 13.29
C PRO A 10 5.04 -18.22 11.86
N TYR A 11 5.39 -17.02 11.38
CA TYR A 11 5.01 -16.51 10.06
C TYR A 11 6.25 -16.10 9.26
N ARG A 12 6.83 -17.07 8.55
CA ARG A 12 8.06 -16.92 7.74
C ARG A 12 7.98 -15.81 6.69
N ASP A 13 6.76 -15.42 6.29
CA ASP A 13 6.52 -14.46 5.21
C ASP A 13 6.24 -13.04 5.69
N TRP A 14 6.37 -12.75 6.99
CA TRP A 14 6.12 -11.42 7.54
C TRP A 14 7.33 -10.50 7.38
N THR A 15 7.06 -9.26 6.96
CA THR A 15 8.08 -8.21 6.85
C THR A 15 8.31 -7.52 8.20
N ALA A 16 9.40 -6.76 8.34
CA ALA A 16 9.68 -5.97 9.55
C ALA A 16 8.49 -5.05 9.93
N ALA A 17 7.86 -4.40 8.96
CA ALA A 17 6.69 -3.55 9.21
C ALA A 17 5.46 -4.32 9.72
N ASP A 18 5.32 -5.60 9.36
CA ASP A 18 4.25 -6.46 9.86
C ASP A 18 4.51 -6.83 11.33
N TYR A 19 5.78 -7.01 11.72
CA TYR A 19 6.20 -7.20 13.11
C TYR A 19 5.99 -5.95 13.96
N ASP A 20 6.38 -4.77 13.48
CA ASP A 20 6.14 -3.51 14.20
C ASP A 20 4.64 -3.31 14.47
N SER A 21 3.80 -3.61 13.46
CA SER A 21 2.34 -3.55 13.60
C SER A 21 1.81 -4.57 14.61
N PHE A 22 2.38 -5.79 14.63
CA PHE A 22 2.04 -6.82 15.61
C PHE A 22 2.40 -6.38 17.03
N GLU A 23 3.60 -5.84 17.25
CA GLU A 23 4.06 -5.36 18.57
C GLU A 23 3.15 -4.26 19.11
N VAL A 24 2.78 -3.29 18.26
CA VAL A 24 1.82 -2.23 18.63
C VAL A 24 0.47 -2.82 19.02
N LEU A 25 -0.06 -3.80 18.27
CA LEU A 25 -1.34 -4.45 18.59
C LEU A 25 -1.28 -5.27 19.88
N VAL A 26 -0.15 -5.95 20.14
CA VAL A 26 0.09 -6.66 21.40
C VAL A 26 0.12 -5.68 22.56
N ALA A 27 0.87 -4.59 22.44
CA ALA A 27 0.96 -3.54 23.46
C ALA A 27 -0.41 -2.89 23.73
N ALA A 28 -1.26 -2.76 22.71
CA ALA A 28 -2.62 -2.26 22.82
C ALA A 28 -3.63 -3.29 23.37
N GLY A 29 -3.20 -4.50 23.76
CA GLY A 29 -4.08 -5.53 24.34
C GLY A 29 -5.08 -6.13 23.34
N VAL A 30 -4.81 -6.02 22.04
CA VAL A 30 -5.74 -6.48 21.01
C VAL A 30 -5.82 -7.99 20.99
N ARG A 31 -7.04 -8.54 20.99
CA ARG A 31 -7.26 -9.98 20.78
C ARG A 31 -6.86 -10.40 19.36
N ARG A 32 -6.06 -11.46 19.26
CA ARG A 32 -5.59 -12.07 18.00
C ARG A 32 -4.86 -11.06 17.08
N PRO A 33 -3.76 -10.43 17.55
CA PRO A 33 -3.04 -9.39 16.81
C PRO A 33 -2.51 -9.91 15.47
N ALA A 34 -2.03 -11.16 15.43
CA ALA A 34 -1.56 -11.79 14.22
C ALA A 34 -2.62 -11.94 13.13
N ALA A 35 -3.86 -12.27 13.50
CA ALA A 35 -4.97 -12.39 12.54
C ALA A 35 -5.32 -11.03 11.92
N ARG A 36 -5.22 -9.94 12.69
CA ARG A 36 -5.44 -8.58 12.18
C ARG A 36 -4.34 -8.17 11.21
N VAL A 37 -3.07 -8.43 11.52
CA VAL A 37 -1.94 -8.16 10.62
C VAL A 37 -2.09 -8.96 9.32
N SER A 38 -2.38 -10.26 9.41
CA SER A 38 -2.61 -11.11 8.22
C SER A 38 -3.79 -10.64 7.36
N ARG A 39 -4.91 -10.21 7.98
CA ARG A 39 -6.06 -9.65 7.25
C ARG A 39 -5.71 -8.31 6.58
N ALA A 40 -5.01 -7.43 7.28
CA ALA A 40 -4.53 -6.17 6.72
C ALA A 40 -3.62 -6.44 5.52
N ARG A 41 -2.72 -7.43 5.61
CA ARG A 41 -1.87 -7.86 4.51
C ARG A 41 -2.66 -8.41 3.33
N ALA A 42 -3.68 -9.24 3.55
CA ALA A 42 -4.53 -9.80 2.50
C ALA A 42 -5.26 -8.72 1.68
N SER A 43 -5.53 -7.55 2.27
CA SER A 43 -6.14 -6.42 1.56
C SER A 43 -5.14 -5.56 0.74
N ARG A 44 -3.83 -5.71 0.96
CA ARG A 44 -2.78 -4.91 0.28
C ARG A 44 -2.65 -5.21 -1.22
N PRO A 45 -2.76 -6.44 -1.74
CA PRO A 45 -2.69 -6.72 -3.18
C PRO A 45 -3.77 -5.97 -3.96
N VAL A 46 -5.02 -6.01 -3.48
CA VAL A 46 -6.15 -5.28 -4.08
C VAL A 46 -5.89 -3.77 -4.04
N ARG A 47 -5.48 -3.23 -2.88
CA ARG A 47 -5.13 -1.80 -2.79
C ARG A 47 -3.96 -1.41 -3.70
N ARG A 48 -2.96 -2.27 -3.89
CA ARG A 48 -1.80 -2.01 -4.75
C ARG A 48 -2.19 -2.06 -6.23
N ALA A 49 -3.02 -3.02 -6.62
CA ALA A 49 -3.59 -3.12 -7.97
C ALA A 49 -4.45 -1.90 -8.30
N VAL A 50 -5.35 -1.50 -7.39
CA VAL A 50 -6.17 -0.29 -7.53
C VAL A 50 -5.28 0.97 -7.65
N ARG A 51 -4.28 1.14 -6.79
CA ARG A 51 -3.35 2.29 -6.92
C ARG A 51 -2.54 2.26 -8.22
N ALA A 52 -2.14 1.09 -8.69
CA ALA A 52 -1.42 0.95 -9.96
C ALA A 52 -2.34 1.33 -11.12
N ALA A 53 -3.59 0.83 -11.14
CA ALA A 53 -4.60 1.19 -12.12
C ALA A 53 -4.87 2.71 -12.13
N LEU A 54 -5.05 3.32 -10.95
CA LEU A 54 -5.24 4.77 -10.81
C LEU A 54 -4.03 5.57 -11.31
N ARG A 55 -2.79 5.12 -11.05
CA ARG A 55 -1.58 5.77 -11.60
C ARG A 55 -1.52 5.65 -13.12
N SER A 56 -1.82 4.47 -13.66
CA SER A 56 -1.85 4.24 -15.12
C SER A 56 -2.96 5.04 -15.81
N ALA A 57 -4.09 5.26 -15.15
CA ALA A 57 -5.16 6.12 -15.64
C ALA A 57 -4.74 7.60 -15.65
N ARG A 58 -4.13 8.10 -14.57
CA ARG A 58 -3.61 9.48 -14.51
C ARG A 58 -2.51 9.76 -15.54
N GLY A 59 -1.63 8.80 -15.79
CA GLY A 59 -0.61 8.92 -16.84
C GLY A 59 -1.17 8.98 -18.27
N ARG A 60 -2.37 8.45 -18.50
CA ARG A 60 -3.08 8.55 -19.79
C ARG A 60 -3.85 9.86 -19.94
N VAL A 61 -4.46 10.37 -18.88
CA VAL A 61 -5.19 11.65 -18.90
C VAL A 61 -4.25 12.84 -19.20
N GLY A 62 -3.00 12.80 -18.73
CA GLY A 62 -2.00 13.84 -19.03
C GLY A 62 -1.52 13.91 -20.49
N ARG A 63 -1.87 12.95 -21.36
CA ARG A 63 -1.49 12.95 -22.79
C ARG A 63 -2.61 13.39 -23.73
N HIS A 64 -3.80 13.66 -23.21
CA HIS A 64 -4.99 13.92 -24.04
C HIS A 64 -5.47 15.38 -24.05
N THR A 65 -4.72 16.31 -23.47
CA THR A 65 -5.07 17.74 -23.50
C THR A 65 -3.92 18.59 -24.02
N ARG A 66 -3.80 18.63 -25.34
CA ARG A 66 -3.51 19.89 -26.04
C ARG A 66 -4.27 19.84 -27.37
N PRO A 67 -5.47 20.44 -27.49
CA PRO A 67 -6.01 20.69 -28.81
C PRO A 67 -5.01 21.61 -29.51
N ALA A 68 -4.45 21.13 -30.62
CA ALA A 68 -3.65 21.94 -31.50
C ALA A 68 -4.49 23.15 -31.89
N THR A 69 -4.13 24.31 -31.37
CA THR A 69 -4.69 25.58 -31.82
C THR A 69 -4.12 25.77 -33.22
N GLU A 70 -4.91 25.44 -34.24
CA GLU A 70 -4.61 25.81 -35.63
C GLU A 70 -4.40 27.33 -35.67
N PRO A 71 -3.29 27.83 -36.25
CA PRO A 71 -3.19 29.25 -36.54
C PRO A 71 -4.10 29.54 -37.73
N LEU A 72 -5.22 30.22 -37.46
CA LEU A 72 -6.03 30.88 -38.49
C LEU A 72 -5.12 31.86 -39.25
N HIS A 73 -4.72 31.48 -40.45
CA HIS A 73 -4.17 32.38 -41.45
C HIS A 73 -5.31 33.29 -41.91
N ILE A 74 -5.36 34.51 -41.36
CA ILE A 74 -6.24 35.57 -41.85
C ILE A 74 -5.49 36.22 -43.00
N ASN A 75 -6.06 36.11 -44.20
CA ASN A 75 -5.62 36.77 -45.43
C ASN A 75 -6.28 38.15 -45.52
#